data_AF-A0A1F9DPJ4-F1
#
_entry.id   AF-A0A1F9DPJ4-F1
#
_cell.length_a   1.000
_cell.length_b   1.000
_cell.length_c   1.000
_cell.angle_alpha   90.00
_cell.angle_beta   90.00
_cell.angle_gamma   90.00
#
_symmetry.space_group_name_H-M   'P 1'
#
loop_
_entity.id
_entity.type
_entity.pdbx_description
1 polymer ?
#
loop_
_entity_poly.entity_id
_entity_poly.type
_entity_poly.pdbx_seq_one_letter_code
_entity_poly.pdbx_strand_id
1 'polypeptide(L)'
;MPHRGSHKARDAWIDVRFAEVTLKSPQRFRSGPSITVWAVYVREQAFKTVKSPIEWMLLTTVEVRTFQEAQKRVEWYSGRWGIEVYHRTLKSGCRIKDRQLETADRLETCLGVDMVVAWRIYYLTMIGRERPELPCTVFFKEIEWKALCCYVNKTPVPPEKPPSIGQVVFMVAGLGGHLGRKGDGFPGTQSLWRGLLQWYAATKMYAILTQQHYPHPMQSGP
;
A
#
# COMPACT_ATOMS: atom_id res chain seq x y z
N MET A 1 -6.07 -3.19 -15.55
CA MET A 1 -4.63 -3.10 -15.17
C MET A 1 -4.29 -1.69 -14.70
N PRO A 2 -3.51 -1.50 -13.61
CA PRO A 2 -3.13 -0.17 -13.13
C PRO A 2 -2.11 0.50 -14.07
N HIS A 3 -2.09 1.83 -14.06
CA HIS A 3 -1.20 2.65 -14.87
C HIS A 3 0.29 2.41 -14.52
N ARG A 4 1.15 2.22 -15.52
CA ARG A 4 2.60 2.08 -15.35
C ARG A 4 3.34 2.85 -16.44
N GLY A 5 3.99 3.96 -16.09
CA GLY A 5 4.75 4.79 -17.04
C GLY A 5 3.84 5.31 -18.16
N SER A 6 4.15 5.01 -19.42
CA SER A 6 3.34 5.41 -20.58
C SER A 6 2.10 4.53 -20.83
N HIS A 7 1.90 3.45 -20.08
CA HIS A 7 0.78 2.52 -20.29
C HIS A 7 -0.46 2.97 -19.53
N LYS A 8 -1.49 3.42 -20.28
CA LYS A 8 -2.81 3.74 -19.72
C LYS A 8 -3.45 2.50 -19.10
N ALA A 9 -4.22 2.72 -18.04
CA ALA A 9 -5.12 1.69 -17.54
C ALA A 9 -6.10 1.28 -18.65
N ARG A 10 -6.41 -0.01 -18.70
CA ARG A 10 -7.31 -0.59 -19.69
C ARG A 10 -7.98 -1.85 -19.15
N ASP A 11 -9.12 -2.15 -19.73
CA ASP A 11 -9.80 -3.43 -19.59
C ASP A 11 -9.10 -4.48 -20.45
N ALA A 12 -9.21 -5.73 -20.02
CA ALA A 12 -8.58 -6.88 -20.66
C ALA A 12 -9.51 -8.09 -20.56
N TRP A 13 -9.68 -8.81 -21.67
CA TRP A 13 -10.37 -10.09 -21.69
C TRP A 13 -9.37 -11.19 -21.43
N ILE A 14 -9.65 -12.03 -20.43
CA ILE A 14 -8.70 -13.00 -19.89
C ILE A 14 -9.28 -14.40 -19.98
N ASP A 15 -8.55 -15.30 -20.62
CA ASP A 15 -8.81 -16.73 -20.54
C ASP A 15 -8.20 -17.28 -19.25
N VAL A 16 -8.98 -18.07 -18.50
CA VAL A 16 -8.52 -18.77 -17.30
C VAL A 16 -8.71 -20.27 -17.51
N ARG A 17 -7.63 -21.03 -17.31
CA ARG A 17 -7.61 -22.50 -17.35
C ARG A 17 -7.03 -23.01 -16.03
N PHE A 18 -7.52 -24.13 -15.52
CA PHE A 18 -7.03 -24.71 -14.29
C PHE A 18 -7.04 -26.24 -14.35
N ALA A 19 -6.08 -26.85 -13.65
CA ALA A 19 -5.95 -28.31 -13.55
C ALA A 19 -5.12 -28.71 -12.33
N GLU A 20 -5.35 -29.91 -11.82
CA GLU A 20 -4.40 -30.58 -10.94
C GLU A 20 -3.22 -31.10 -11.78
N VAL A 21 -2.01 -30.86 -11.30
CA VAL A 21 -0.77 -31.24 -12.01
C VAL A 21 0.23 -31.84 -11.04
N THR A 22 0.98 -32.84 -11.50
CA THR A 22 2.08 -33.44 -10.75
C THR A 22 3.41 -32.91 -11.27
N LEU A 23 4.10 -32.13 -10.44
CA LEU A 23 5.43 -31.61 -10.73
C LEU A 23 6.48 -32.67 -10.42
N LYS A 24 7.26 -33.04 -11.44
CA LYS A 24 8.43 -33.91 -11.26
C LYS A 24 9.57 -33.12 -10.65
N SER A 25 10.40 -33.81 -9.86
CA SER A 25 11.58 -33.18 -9.27
C SER A 25 12.52 -32.64 -10.36
N PRO A 26 13.09 -31.42 -10.20
CA PRO A 26 14.00 -30.86 -11.19
C PRO A 26 15.27 -31.71 -11.33
N GLN A 27 15.91 -31.61 -12.50
CA GLN A 27 17.07 -32.44 -12.84
C GLN A 27 18.26 -32.30 -11.87
N ARG A 28 18.34 -31.18 -11.14
CA ARG A 28 19.36 -30.90 -10.11
C ARG A 28 19.09 -31.62 -8.78
N PHE A 29 17.90 -32.19 -8.60
CA PHE A 29 17.44 -32.87 -7.40
C PHE A 29 16.68 -34.16 -7.75
N ARG A 30 17.28 -35.04 -8.56
CA ARG A 30 16.58 -36.18 -9.19
C ARG A 30 15.92 -37.17 -8.23
N SER A 31 16.39 -37.25 -6.98
CA SER A 31 15.85 -38.12 -5.93
C SER A 31 14.66 -37.53 -5.17
N GLY A 32 14.29 -36.27 -5.45
CA GLY A 32 13.15 -35.62 -4.79
C GLY A 32 11.79 -36.24 -5.17
N PRO A 33 10.82 -36.25 -4.26
CA PRO A 33 9.48 -36.72 -4.56
C PRO A 33 8.78 -35.81 -5.57
N SER A 34 7.89 -36.38 -6.39
CA SER A 34 6.97 -35.58 -7.19
C SER A 34 5.91 -34.95 -6.30
N ILE A 35 5.50 -33.72 -6.60
CA ILE A 35 4.55 -32.96 -5.78
C ILE A 35 3.32 -32.66 -6.64
N THR A 36 2.15 -33.03 -6.15
CA THR A 36 0.87 -32.67 -6.76
C THR A 36 0.42 -31.30 -6.27
N VAL A 37 0.10 -30.41 -7.21
CA VAL A 37 -0.35 -29.04 -6.96
C VAL A 37 -1.44 -28.67 -7.95
N TRP A 38 -2.09 -27.53 -7.75
CA TRP A 38 -3.02 -26.95 -8.70
C TRP A 38 -2.33 -25.87 -9.53
N ALA A 39 -2.56 -25.91 -10.85
CA ALA A 39 -2.11 -24.89 -11.78
C ALA A 39 -3.30 -24.03 -12.23
N VAL A 40 -3.14 -22.71 -12.22
CA VAL A 40 -4.05 -21.74 -12.81
C VAL A 40 -3.30 -20.95 -13.86
N TYR A 41 -3.66 -21.15 -15.13
CA TYR A 41 -3.08 -20.44 -16.26
C TYR A 41 -4.01 -19.33 -16.73
N VAL A 42 -3.49 -18.12 -16.73
CA VAL A 42 -4.19 -16.88 -17.02
C VAL A 42 -3.54 -16.26 -18.23
N ARG A 43 -4.29 -16.05 -19.31
CA ARG A 43 -3.76 -15.42 -20.52
C ARG A 43 -4.74 -14.40 -21.05
N GLU A 44 -4.25 -13.20 -21.25
CA GLU A 44 -4.99 -12.17 -21.95
C GLU A 44 -5.16 -12.52 -23.43
N GLN A 45 -6.37 -12.34 -23.94
CA GLN A 45 -6.66 -12.48 -25.35
C GLN A 45 -5.89 -11.42 -26.14
N ALA A 46 -5.03 -11.87 -27.05
CA ALA A 46 -4.17 -10.99 -27.82
C ALA A 46 -4.96 -10.22 -28.87
N PHE A 47 -5.31 -8.96 -28.56
CA PHE A 47 -5.75 -8.00 -29.57
C PHE A 47 -4.53 -7.35 -30.24
N LYS A 48 -4.63 -6.99 -31.52
CA LYS A 48 -3.53 -6.39 -32.32
C LYS A 48 -2.88 -5.15 -31.68
N THR A 49 -3.55 -4.51 -30.72
CA THR A 49 -3.11 -3.31 -30.00
C THR A 49 -2.29 -3.60 -28.73
N VAL A 50 -2.23 -4.84 -28.24
CA VAL A 50 -1.54 -5.20 -26.99
C VAL A 50 -0.16 -5.78 -27.31
N LYS A 51 0.90 -4.98 -27.14
CA LYS A 51 2.29 -5.40 -27.39
C LYS A 51 2.78 -6.52 -26.46
N SER A 52 2.25 -6.60 -25.24
CA SER A 52 2.65 -7.60 -24.24
C SER A 52 1.41 -8.01 -23.44
N PRO A 53 0.71 -9.08 -23.86
CA PRO A 53 -0.47 -9.57 -23.15
C PRO A 53 -0.08 -10.09 -21.77
N ILE A 54 -1.02 -10.01 -20.83
CA ILE A 54 -0.85 -10.61 -19.51
C ILE A 54 -0.79 -12.12 -19.66
N GLU A 55 0.22 -12.74 -19.06
CA GLU A 55 0.34 -14.19 -19.03
C GLU A 55 0.92 -14.62 -17.68
N TRP A 56 0.12 -15.36 -16.89
CA TRP A 56 0.52 -15.88 -15.60
C TRP A 56 0.29 -17.39 -15.53
N MET A 57 1.30 -18.12 -15.08
CA MET A 57 1.18 -19.50 -14.61
C MET A 57 1.29 -19.49 -13.09
N LEU A 58 0.18 -19.71 -12.40
CA LEU A 58 0.12 -19.72 -10.94
C LEU A 58 0.08 -21.16 -10.46
N LEU A 59 1.00 -21.52 -9.57
CA LEU A 59 0.99 -22.80 -8.87
C LEU A 59 0.53 -22.58 -7.44
N THR A 60 -0.38 -23.41 -6.96
CA THR A 60 -0.94 -23.28 -5.61
C THR A 60 -1.22 -24.64 -4.99
N THR A 61 -1.11 -24.71 -3.66
CA THR A 61 -1.54 -25.86 -2.85
C THR A 61 -3.03 -25.82 -2.53
N VAL A 62 -3.71 -24.71 -2.83
CA VAL A 62 -5.14 -24.55 -2.60
C VAL A 62 -5.89 -25.16 -3.77
N GLU A 63 -6.90 -25.98 -3.48
CA GLU A 63 -7.69 -26.68 -4.47
C GLU A 63 -8.41 -25.74 -5.47
N VAL A 64 -8.50 -26.17 -6.73
CA VAL A 64 -9.13 -25.41 -7.82
C VAL A 64 -9.94 -26.34 -8.74
N ARG A 65 -11.16 -26.68 -8.35
CA ARG A 65 -12.09 -27.50 -9.13
C ARG A 65 -13.04 -26.69 -10.01
N THR A 66 -13.20 -25.41 -9.72
CA THR A 66 -14.18 -24.55 -10.39
C THR A 66 -13.56 -23.27 -10.92
N PHE A 67 -14.23 -22.65 -11.88
CA PHE A 67 -13.80 -21.35 -12.41
C PHE A 67 -13.79 -20.27 -11.31
N GLN A 68 -14.77 -20.29 -10.39
CA GLN A 68 -14.86 -19.36 -9.28
C GLN A 68 -13.66 -19.50 -8.33
N GLU A 69 -13.22 -20.73 -8.06
CA GLU A 69 -12.01 -21.00 -7.29
C GLU A 69 -10.77 -20.49 -8.01
N ALA A 70 -10.66 -20.72 -9.33
CA ALA A 70 -9.53 -20.23 -10.13
C ALA A 70 -9.47 -18.70 -10.11
N GLN A 71 -10.61 -18.03 -10.33
CA GLN A 71 -10.75 -16.58 -10.23
C GLN A 71 -10.27 -16.08 -8.88
N LYS A 72 -10.61 -16.78 -7.78
CA LYS A 72 -10.16 -16.38 -6.45
C LYS A 72 -8.63 -16.43 -6.31
N ARG A 73 -7.95 -17.36 -6.96
CA ARG A 73 -6.47 -17.45 -6.91
C ARG A 73 -5.84 -16.30 -7.71
N VAL A 74 -6.45 -15.94 -8.83
CA VAL A 74 -6.06 -14.76 -9.62
C VAL A 74 -6.27 -13.48 -8.82
N GLU A 75 -7.40 -13.33 -8.11
CA GLU A 75 -7.65 -12.20 -7.20
C GLU A 75 -6.56 -12.10 -6.13
N TRP A 76 -6.23 -13.19 -5.43
CA TRP A 76 -5.16 -13.20 -4.44
C TRP A 76 -3.81 -12.81 -5.03
N TYR A 77 -3.46 -13.38 -6.18
CA TYR A 77 -2.19 -13.06 -6.84
C TYR A 77 -2.13 -11.61 -7.33
N SER A 78 -3.27 -11.03 -7.73
CA SER A 78 -3.34 -9.62 -8.13
C SER A 78 -2.95 -8.67 -6.98
N GLY A 79 -3.15 -9.08 -5.72
CA GLY A 79 -2.72 -8.36 -4.53
C GLY A 79 -1.20 -8.38 -4.28
N ARG A 80 -0.43 -9.24 -4.97
CA ARG A 80 1.02 -9.40 -4.78
C ARG A 80 1.79 -8.08 -4.90
N TRP A 81 1.32 -7.17 -5.76
CA TRP A 81 1.98 -5.89 -5.99
C TRP A 81 2.11 -5.02 -4.74
N GLY A 82 1.28 -5.26 -3.71
CA GLY A 82 1.36 -4.55 -2.43
C GLY A 82 2.76 -4.59 -1.79
N ILE A 83 3.47 -5.72 -1.91
CA ILE A 83 4.83 -5.84 -1.35
C ILE A 83 5.83 -4.91 -2.06
N GLU A 84 5.64 -4.64 -3.35
CA GLU A 84 6.51 -3.74 -4.11
C GLU A 84 6.28 -2.28 -3.70
N VAL A 85 5.04 -1.91 -3.43
CA VAL A 85 4.68 -0.59 -2.88
C VAL A 85 5.25 -0.44 -1.46
N TYR A 86 5.16 -1.48 -0.64
CA TYR A 86 5.76 -1.51 0.69
C TYR A 86 7.30 -1.36 0.62
N HIS A 87 7.99 -2.16 -0.19
CA HIS A 87 9.45 -2.05 -0.38
C HIS A 87 9.87 -0.69 -0.93
N ARG A 88 9.10 -0.09 -1.84
CA ARG A 88 9.37 1.27 -2.31
C ARG A 88 9.22 2.29 -1.19
N THR A 89 8.18 2.15 -0.36
CA THR A 89 7.94 3.04 0.78
C THR A 89 9.07 2.92 1.81
N LEU A 90 9.53 1.70 2.09
CA LEU A 90 10.67 1.45 2.96
C LEU A 90 11.97 2.06 2.39
N LYS A 91 12.29 1.80 1.11
CA LYS A 91 13.52 2.26 0.47
C LYS A 91 13.58 3.77 0.23
N SER A 92 12.51 4.35 -0.31
CA SER A 92 12.48 5.74 -0.76
C SER A 92 11.79 6.68 0.23
N GLY A 93 10.80 6.20 0.98
CA GLY A 93 10.10 6.99 2.00
C GLY A 93 10.89 7.03 3.31
N CYS A 94 11.19 5.86 3.89
CA CYS A 94 12.00 5.75 5.12
C CYS A 94 13.51 5.92 4.88
N ARG A 95 13.94 5.93 3.61
CA ARG A 95 15.33 6.18 3.19
C ARG A 95 16.33 5.23 3.85
N ILE A 96 15.95 3.95 3.99
CA ILE A 96 16.78 2.95 4.69
C ILE A 96 18.19 2.77 4.10
N LYS A 97 18.39 3.13 2.83
CA LYS A 97 19.70 3.06 2.15
C LYS A 97 20.62 4.23 2.48
N ASP A 98 20.08 5.31 3.04
CA ASP A 98 20.82 6.52 3.41
C ASP A 98 21.34 6.42 4.87
N ARG A 99 21.05 5.33 5.58
CA ARG A 99 21.45 5.12 6.98
C ARG A 99 22.95 4.79 7.07
N GLN A 100 23.66 5.50 7.94
CA GLN A 100 25.09 5.30 8.21
C GLN A 100 25.33 4.97 9.69
N LEU A 101 24.65 3.92 10.17
CA LEU A 101 24.87 3.43 11.55
C LEU A 101 26.09 2.52 11.58
N GLU A 102 26.87 2.62 12.66
CA GLU A 102 28.19 2.02 12.80
C GLU A 102 28.18 0.48 12.88
N THR A 103 27.11 -0.13 13.39
CA THR A 103 27.02 -1.58 13.61
C THR A 103 25.80 -2.20 12.94
N ALA A 104 25.91 -3.49 12.59
CA ALA A 104 24.82 -4.27 12.02
C ALA A 104 23.58 -4.28 12.95
N ASP A 105 23.76 -4.54 14.25
CA ASP A 105 22.66 -4.59 15.22
C ASP A 105 21.86 -3.27 15.29
N ARG A 106 22.56 -2.12 15.18
CA ARG A 106 21.92 -0.80 15.14
C ARG A 106 21.15 -0.58 13.84
N LEU A 107 21.70 -1.05 12.71
CA LEU A 107 21.00 -1.03 11.42
C LEU A 107 19.75 -1.90 11.44
N GLU A 108 19.83 -3.12 11.98
CA GLU A 108 18.71 -4.05 12.08
C GLU A 108 17.60 -3.48 12.96
N THR A 109 17.95 -2.89 14.11
CA THR A 109 16.99 -2.24 15.02
C THR A 109 16.28 -1.07 14.32
N CYS A 110 17.03 -0.19 13.65
CA CYS A 110 16.46 0.92 12.89
C CYS A 110 15.56 0.43 11.75
N LEU A 111 15.97 -0.63 11.06
CA LEU A 111 15.19 -1.24 9.99
C LEU A 111 13.86 -1.79 10.52
N GLY A 112 13.85 -2.41 11.69
CA GLY A 112 12.61 -2.88 12.34
C GLY A 112 11.60 -1.75 12.56
N VAL A 113 12.05 -0.58 13.01
CA VAL A 113 11.18 0.61 13.15
C VAL A 113 10.72 1.12 11.78
N ASP A 114 11.62 1.22 10.82
CA ASP A 114 11.31 1.70 9.47
C ASP A 114 10.29 0.78 8.75
N MET A 115 10.32 -0.53 9.03
CA MET A 115 9.34 -1.50 8.54
C MET A 115 7.93 -1.21 9.06
N VAL A 116 7.78 -0.93 10.35
CA VAL A 116 6.48 -0.56 10.95
C VAL A 116 5.98 0.77 10.37
N VAL A 117 6.85 1.76 10.21
CA VAL A 117 6.51 3.07 9.62
C VAL A 117 6.05 2.89 8.17
N ALA A 118 6.80 2.13 7.36
CA ALA A 118 6.45 1.87 5.97
C ALA A 118 5.11 1.14 5.85
N TRP A 119 4.84 0.18 6.74
CA TRP A 119 3.56 -0.51 6.79
C TRP A 119 2.41 0.44 7.16
N ARG A 120 2.58 1.32 8.16
CA ARG A 120 1.53 2.29 8.55
C ARG A 120 1.19 3.25 7.41
N ILE A 121 2.19 3.73 6.67
CA ILE A 121 1.99 4.60 5.49
C ILE A 121 1.22 3.83 4.41
N TYR A 122 1.61 2.58 4.15
CA TYR A 122 0.92 1.73 3.19
C TYR A 122 -0.53 1.44 3.62
N TYR A 123 -0.74 1.09 4.88
CA TYR A 123 -2.06 0.86 5.47
C TYR A 123 -2.96 2.10 5.35
N LEU A 124 -2.47 3.29 5.69
CA LEU A 124 -3.21 4.55 5.51
C LEU A 124 -3.63 4.75 4.04
N THR A 125 -2.74 4.41 3.09
CA THR A 125 -3.05 4.47 1.66
C THR A 125 -4.19 3.52 1.29
N MET A 126 -4.13 2.28 1.79
CA MET A 126 -5.09 1.23 1.47
C MET A 126 -6.45 1.47 2.12
N ILE A 127 -6.50 1.79 3.41
CA ILE A 127 -7.78 2.06 4.10
C ILE A 127 -8.49 3.28 3.49
N GLY A 128 -7.77 4.33 3.11
CA GLY A 128 -8.36 5.48 2.42
C GLY A 128 -8.92 5.14 1.04
N ARG A 129 -8.35 4.13 0.37
CA ARG A 129 -8.78 3.70 -0.97
C ARG A 129 -9.95 2.72 -0.91
N GLU A 130 -9.88 1.75 0.00
CA GLU A 130 -10.83 0.63 0.07
C GLU A 130 -12.02 0.91 0.97
N ARG A 131 -11.85 1.76 1.99
CA ARG A 131 -12.86 2.12 3.00
C ARG A 131 -12.86 3.63 3.26
N PRO A 132 -12.98 4.48 2.23
CA PRO A 132 -12.89 5.93 2.36
C PRO A 132 -13.91 6.53 3.34
N GLU A 133 -15.03 5.86 3.57
CA GLU A 133 -16.16 6.28 4.40
C GLU A 133 -15.90 6.21 5.91
N LEU A 134 -14.92 5.41 6.35
CA LEU A 134 -14.63 5.26 7.77
C LEU A 134 -14.21 6.59 8.41
N PRO A 135 -14.50 6.83 9.70
CA PRO A 135 -14.03 8.03 10.38
C PRO A 135 -12.50 8.03 10.44
N CYS A 136 -11.87 9.19 10.30
CA CYS A 136 -10.39 9.26 10.34
C CYS A 136 -9.79 8.85 11.70
N THR A 137 -10.62 8.76 12.75
CA THR A 137 -10.25 8.31 14.09
C THR A 137 -9.78 6.85 14.16
N VAL A 138 -10.01 6.05 13.13
CA VAL A 138 -9.41 4.70 13.00
C VAL A 138 -7.90 4.72 12.82
N PHE A 139 -7.32 5.88 12.47
CA PHE A 139 -5.88 6.04 12.25
C PHE A 139 -5.29 7.24 13.01
N PHE A 140 -6.01 8.37 13.07
CA PHE A 140 -5.55 9.62 13.66
C PHE A 140 -6.22 9.89 15.01
N LYS A 141 -5.42 10.27 16.01
CA LYS A 141 -5.92 10.77 17.29
C LYS A 141 -6.67 12.08 17.10
N GLU A 142 -7.45 12.47 18.12
CA GLU A 142 -8.28 13.67 18.06
C GLU A 142 -7.49 14.93 17.71
N ILE A 143 -6.41 15.17 18.44
CA ILE A 143 -5.53 16.32 18.22
C ILE A 143 -4.90 16.31 16.82
N GLU A 144 -4.60 15.13 16.29
CA GLU A 144 -3.92 14.94 15.01
C GLU A 144 -4.79 15.31 13.81
N TRP A 145 -6.04 14.85 13.79
CA TRP A 145 -6.94 15.20 12.69
C TRP A 145 -7.46 16.62 12.82
N LYS A 146 -7.65 17.15 14.04
CA LYS A 146 -7.99 18.55 14.27
C LYS A 146 -6.90 19.48 13.75
N ALA A 147 -5.65 19.20 14.12
CA ALA A 147 -4.49 19.95 13.64
C ALA A 147 -4.40 19.93 12.11
N LEU A 148 -4.60 18.77 11.48
CA LEU A 148 -4.61 18.65 10.02
C LEU A 148 -5.69 19.54 9.38
N CYS A 149 -6.92 19.48 9.89
CA CYS A 149 -8.04 20.26 9.37
C CYS A 149 -7.77 21.76 9.48
N CYS A 150 -7.29 22.21 10.65
CA CYS A 150 -6.93 23.61 10.86
C CYS A 150 -5.81 24.06 9.91
N TYR A 151 -4.77 23.23 9.75
CA TYR A 151 -3.61 23.54 8.92
C TYR A 151 -3.97 23.63 7.43
N VAL A 152 -4.75 22.67 6.92
CA VAL A 152 -5.15 22.63 5.50
C VAL A 152 -6.14 23.73 5.17
N ASN A 153 -7.12 23.98 6.04
CA ASN A 153 -8.17 24.98 5.81
C ASN A 153 -7.75 26.39 6.25
N LYS A 154 -6.54 26.56 6.80
CA LYS A 154 -6.00 27.84 7.30
C LYS A 154 -6.95 28.53 8.29
N THR A 155 -7.51 27.75 9.21
CA THR A 155 -8.46 28.20 10.24
C THR A 155 -7.99 27.77 11.63
N PRO A 156 -8.17 28.60 12.67
CA PRO A 156 -7.87 28.18 14.03
C PRO A 156 -8.94 27.24 14.62
N VAL A 157 -10.13 27.18 14.02
CA VAL A 157 -11.27 26.42 14.56
C VAL A 157 -11.35 25.05 13.88
N PRO A 158 -11.17 23.94 14.61
CA PRO A 158 -11.33 22.60 14.06
C PRO A 158 -12.82 22.26 13.86
N PRO A 159 -13.17 21.34 12.94
CA PRO A 159 -14.54 20.86 12.84
C PRO A 159 -14.93 20.06 14.09
N GLU A 160 -16.23 20.09 14.43
CA GLU A 160 -16.76 19.35 15.58
C GLU A 160 -16.71 17.83 15.39
N LYS A 161 -16.96 17.38 14.15
CA LYS A 161 -17.00 15.96 13.79
C LYS A 161 -15.75 15.58 13.00
N PRO A 162 -15.20 14.37 13.22
CA PRO A 162 -14.06 13.91 12.46
C PRO A 162 -14.45 13.75 10.98
N PRO A 163 -13.62 14.20 10.04
CA PRO A 163 -13.80 13.88 8.63
C PRO A 163 -13.63 12.37 8.39
N SER A 164 -14.03 11.94 7.20
CA SER A 164 -13.76 10.58 6.72
C SER A 164 -12.26 10.36 6.46
N ILE A 165 -11.80 9.12 6.54
CA ILE A 165 -10.41 8.75 6.26
C ILE A 165 -10.03 9.05 4.81
N GLY A 166 -10.98 8.93 3.87
CA GLY A 166 -10.78 9.34 2.49
C GLY A 166 -10.44 10.83 2.37
N GLN A 167 -11.21 11.70 3.02
CA GLN A 167 -10.94 13.16 3.03
C GLN A 167 -9.57 13.47 3.63
N VAL A 168 -9.24 12.86 4.77
CA VAL A 168 -7.95 13.07 5.44
C VAL A 168 -6.77 12.58 4.59
N VAL A 169 -6.91 11.45 3.90
CA VAL A 169 -5.87 10.95 2.99
C VAL A 169 -5.59 11.96 1.87
N PHE A 170 -6.62 12.58 1.29
CA PHE A 170 -6.43 13.64 0.30
C PHE A 170 -5.80 14.90 0.91
N MET A 171 -6.20 15.30 2.12
CA MET A 171 -5.59 16.43 2.84
C MET A 171 -4.08 16.20 3.07
N VAL A 172 -3.70 15.06 3.65
CA VAL A 172 -2.30 14.69 3.88
C VAL A 172 -1.55 14.63 2.55
N ALA A 173 -2.11 13.97 1.54
CA ALA A 173 -1.47 13.87 0.23
C ALA A 173 -1.28 15.24 -0.43
N GLY A 174 -2.22 16.17 -0.24
CA GLY A 174 -2.13 17.55 -0.70
C GLY A 174 -0.90 18.26 -0.14
N LEU A 175 -0.66 18.12 1.17
CA LEU A 175 0.58 18.61 1.81
C LEU A 175 1.84 18.00 1.18
N GLY A 176 1.75 16.74 0.74
CA GLY A 176 2.83 16.05 0.04
C GLY A 176 2.93 16.28 -1.47
N GLY A 177 2.13 17.20 -2.04
CA GLY A 177 2.17 17.61 -3.44
C GLY A 177 1.21 16.87 -4.37
N HIS A 178 0.21 16.15 -3.86
CA HIS A 178 -0.89 15.62 -4.68
C HIS A 178 -1.87 16.74 -5.02
N LEU A 179 -2.06 17.04 -6.30
CA LEU A 179 -2.88 18.19 -6.73
C LEU A 179 -4.39 17.92 -6.72
N GLY A 180 -4.81 16.65 -6.65
CA GLY A 180 -6.23 16.28 -6.57
C GLY A 180 -7.03 16.64 -7.82
N ARG A 181 -6.39 16.77 -8.99
CA ARG A 181 -7.07 17.13 -10.24
C ARG A 181 -7.83 15.94 -10.80
N LYS A 182 -8.82 16.22 -11.64
CA LYS A 182 -9.56 15.18 -12.37
C LYS A 182 -8.59 14.31 -13.17
N GLY A 183 -8.51 13.03 -12.83
CA GLY A 183 -7.64 12.05 -13.49
C GLY A 183 -6.28 11.81 -12.82
N ASP A 184 -5.90 12.56 -11.76
CA ASP A 184 -4.65 12.28 -11.00
C ASP A 184 -4.72 10.93 -10.25
N GLY A 185 -5.92 10.37 -10.08
CA GLY A 185 -6.15 9.11 -9.38
C GLY A 185 -6.05 9.24 -7.85
N PHE A 186 -6.13 8.11 -7.17
CA PHE A 186 -6.04 8.09 -5.70
C PHE A 186 -4.59 8.34 -5.23
N PRO A 187 -4.36 9.11 -4.15
CA PRO A 187 -3.03 9.35 -3.60
C PRO A 187 -2.19 8.08 -3.41
N GLY A 188 -0.90 8.17 -3.75
CA GLY A 188 0.07 7.11 -3.50
C GLY A 188 0.85 7.32 -2.20
N THR A 189 1.59 6.28 -1.79
CA THR A 189 2.44 6.34 -0.60
C THR A 189 3.40 7.53 -0.61
N GLN A 190 3.86 7.97 -1.80
CA GLN A 190 4.79 9.10 -1.96
C GLN A 190 4.27 10.44 -1.46
N SER A 191 3.08 10.81 -1.90
CA SER A 191 2.44 12.02 -1.42
C SER A 191 2.10 11.89 0.06
N LEU A 192 1.73 10.69 0.52
CA LEU A 192 1.41 10.48 1.93
C LEU A 192 2.61 10.61 2.87
N TRP A 193 3.77 9.98 2.59
CA TRP A 193 4.91 10.11 3.50
C TRP A 193 5.45 11.54 3.56
N ARG A 194 5.41 12.29 2.44
CA ARG A 194 5.77 13.71 2.41
C ARG A 194 4.78 14.55 3.21
N GLY A 195 3.49 14.27 3.06
CA GLY A 195 2.43 14.95 3.78
C GLY A 195 2.47 14.69 5.28
N LEU A 196 2.74 13.45 5.71
CA LEU A 196 2.84 13.07 7.11
C LEU A 196 3.97 13.82 7.84
N LEU A 197 5.08 14.14 7.16
CA LEU A 197 6.13 14.98 7.76
C LEU A 197 5.61 16.39 8.10
N GLN A 198 4.83 17.01 7.20
CA GLN A 198 4.24 18.32 7.46
C GLN A 198 3.11 18.26 8.50
N TRP A 199 2.26 17.23 8.43
CA TRP A 199 1.21 16.98 9.40
C TRP A 199 1.77 16.81 10.83
N TYR A 200 2.92 16.14 10.98
CA TYR A 200 3.55 15.99 12.29
C TYR A 200 3.98 17.33 12.89
N ALA A 201 4.56 18.20 12.07
CA ALA A 201 4.92 19.57 12.48
C ALA A 201 3.67 20.40 12.83
N ALA A 202 2.62 20.32 12.01
CA ALA A 202 1.35 21.00 12.27
C ALA A 202 0.70 20.53 13.58
N THR A 203 0.73 19.22 13.86
CA THR A 203 0.18 18.65 15.10
C THR A 203 0.95 19.13 16.33
N LYS A 204 2.28 19.19 16.26
CA LYS A 204 3.10 19.77 17.35
C LYS A 204 2.72 21.21 17.62
N MET A 205 2.62 22.04 16.57
CA MET A 205 2.27 23.45 16.74
C MET A 205 0.86 23.62 17.31
N TYR A 206 -0.10 22.84 16.82
CA TYR A 206 -1.46 22.84 17.34
C TYR A 206 -1.50 22.45 18.82
N ALA A 207 -0.77 21.40 19.22
CA ALA A 207 -0.66 20.99 20.62
C ALA A 207 -0.11 22.11 21.52
N ILE A 208 0.95 22.81 21.07
CA ILE A 208 1.53 23.94 21.78
C ILE A 208 0.50 25.07 21.94
N LEU A 209 -0.17 25.48 20.86
CA LEU A 209 -1.10 26.61 20.87
C LEU A 209 -2.38 26.33 21.67
N THR A 210 -2.83 25.07 21.68
CA THR A 210 -4.01 24.62 22.42
C THR A 210 -3.70 24.10 23.81
N GLN A 211 -2.42 24.11 24.21
CA GLN A 211 -1.93 23.58 25.50
C GLN A 211 -2.36 22.12 25.74
N GLN A 212 -2.45 21.32 24.68
CA GLN A 212 -2.80 19.90 24.76
C GLN A 212 -1.55 19.03 24.83
N HIS A 213 -1.61 17.94 25.59
CA HIS A 213 -0.52 16.96 25.64
C HIS A 213 -0.49 16.12 24.36
N TYR A 214 0.61 16.21 23.61
CA TYR A 214 0.87 15.35 22.45
C TYR A 214 2.24 14.68 22.62
N PRO A 215 2.28 13.45 23.15
CA PRO A 215 3.54 12.76 23.38
C PRO A 215 4.21 12.46 22.04
N HIS A 216 5.54 12.27 22.08
CA HIS A 216 6.24 11.86 20.87
C HIS A 216 5.61 10.56 20.33
N PRO A 217 5.48 10.37 19.00
CA PRO A 217 4.88 9.16 18.42
C PRO A 217 5.55 7.84 18.82
N MET A 218 6.75 7.89 19.43
CA MET A 218 7.45 6.73 19.99
C MET A 218 7.18 6.50 21.49
N GLN A 219 6.57 7.46 22.18
CA GLN A 219 6.14 7.36 23.57
C GLN A 219 4.69 6.90 23.70
N SER A 220 3.87 7.17 22.67
CA SER A 220 2.60 6.48 22.53
C SER A 220 2.81 5.24 21.66
N GLY A 221 2.74 4.06 22.26
CA GLY A 221 2.48 2.83 21.50
C GLY A 221 1.17 2.94 20.69
N PRO A 222 0.83 1.91 19.89
CA PRO A 222 -0.45 1.86 19.20
C PRO A 222 -1.63 2.14 20.15
#